data_AF-I4WQK9-F1
#
_entry.id   AF-I4WQK9-F1
#
_cell.length_a   1.000
_cell.length_b   1.000
_cell.length_c   1.000
_cell.angle_alpha   90.00
_cell.angle_beta   90.00
_cell.angle_gamma   90.00
#
_symmetry.space_group_name_H-M   'P 1'
#
loop_
_entity.id
_entity.type
_entity.pdbx_description
1 polymer ?
#
loop_
_entity_poly.entity_id
_entity_poly.type
_entity_poly.pdbx_seq_one_letter_code
_entity_poly.pdbx_strand_id
1 'polypeptide(L)'
;SGNELTLGWPAGSPGQRYHVQMARSSTFAKPKIDQTLDQPRLHIHKPASGTWYVRVQTIDTDGYVGDWGPAQKIRLPCMPCRIAAGVGGGALLWLLL
;
A
#
# COMPACT_ATOMS: atom_id res chain seq x y z
N SER A 1 8.74 7.98 -17.53
CA SER A 1 8.88 6.63 -16.93
C SER A 1 8.08 6.57 -15.64
N GLY A 2 6.81 6.14 -15.69
CA GLY A 2 5.84 6.31 -14.59
C GLY A 2 5.02 5.06 -14.31
N ASN A 3 5.64 3.88 -14.40
CA ASN A 3 4.96 2.58 -14.34
C ASN A 3 5.17 1.85 -13.00
N GLU A 4 5.73 2.52 -12.00
CA GLU A 4 5.96 1.93 -10.67
C GLU A 4 5.08 2.64 -9.62
N LEU A 5 4.66 1.89 -8.61
CA LEU A 5 3.98 2.39 -7.42
C LEU A 5 4.77 1.95 -6.19
N THR A 6 5.20 2.94 -5.41
CA THR A 6 5.77 2.73 -4.08
C THR A 6 4.74 3.09 -3.04
N LEU A 7 4.44 2.16 -2.13
CA LEU A 7 3.70 2.42 -0.91
C LEU A 7 4.65 2.31 0.27
N GLY A 8 4.62 3.28 1.18
CA GLY A 8 5.42 3.26 2.40
C GLY A 8 4.54 3.47 3.62
N TRP A 9 4.97 2.90 4.74
CA TRP A 9 4.35 3.08 6.05
C TRP A 9 5.45 3.31 7.11
N PRO A 10 5.09 3.75 8.32
CA PRO A 10 6.06 3.93 9.39
C PRO A 10 6.81 2.64 9.71
N ALA A 11 8.12 2.75 9.93
CA ALA A 11 8.91 1.65 10.45
C ALA A 11 8.52 1.38 11.91
N GLY A 12 8.35 0.11 12.25
CA GLY A 12 8.32 -0.37 13.63
C GLY A 12 9.73 -0.57 14.19
N SER A 13 9.87 -1.54 15.07
CA SER A 13 11.15 -1.89 15.68
C SER A 13 12.14 -2.48 14.66
N PRO A 14 13.46 -2.30 14.86
CA PRO A 14 14.46 -2.92 14.01
C PRO A 14 14.30 -4.44 13.92
N GLY A 15 14.40 -5.00 12.71
CA GLY A 15 14.27 -6.44 12.46
C GLY A 15 12.84 -6.93 12.28
N GLN A 16 11.83 -6.09 12.50
CA GLN A 16 10.44 -6.45 12.21
C GLN A 16 10.21 -6.57 10.71
N ARG A 17 9.32 -7.50 10.34
CA ARG A 17 8.84 -7.70 8.98
C ARG A 17 7.40 -7.24 8.87
N TYR A 18 6.93 -7.08 7.64
CA TYR A 18 5.60 -6.55 7.36
C TYR A 18 4.89 -7.47 6.38
N HIS A 19 3.69 -7.91 6.74
CA HIS A 19 2.83 -8.63 5.82
C HIS A 19 1.82 -7.65 5.23
N VAL A 20 1.83 -7.55 3.90
CA VAL A 20 1.07 -6.55 3.15
C VAL A 20 0.10 -7.25 2.22
N GLN A 21 -1.14 -6.78 2.21
CA GLN A 21 -2.13 -7.20 1.24
C GLN A 21 -2.70 -6.01 0.47
N MET A 22 -2.83 -6.17 -0.84
CA MET A 22 -3.52 -5.23 -1.73
C MET A 22 -4.60 -5.96 -2.53
N ALA A 23 -5.81 -5.42 -2.53
CA ALA A 23 -6.97 -6.03 -3.18
C ALA A 23 -7.91 -4.99 -3.82
N ARG A 24 -8.85 -5.46 -4.65
CA ARG A 24 -9.95 -4.63 -5.19
C ARG A 24 -11.12 -4.46 -4.23
N SER A 25 -11.15 -5.23 -3.13
CA SER A 25 -12.20 -5.22 -2.11
C SER A 25 -11.59 -5.01 -0.73
N SER A 26 -12.28 -4.28 0.14
CA SER A 26 -11.92 -4.07 1.55
C SER A 26 -11.98 -5.33 2.40
N THR A 27 -12.57 -6.41 1.89
CA THR A 27 -12.60 -7.71 2.58
C THR A 27 -11.31 -8.51 2.43
N PHE A 28 -10.47 -8.15 1.45
CA PHE A 28 -9.25 -8.87 1.09
C PHE A 28 -9.45 -10.37 0.81
N ALA A 29 -10.65 -10.80 0.39
CA ALA A 29 -10.95 -12.22 0.12
C ALA A 29 -10.13 -12.81 -1.04
N LYS A 30 -9.70 -11.97 -1.98
CA LYS A 30 -8.84 -12.35 -3.12
C LYS A 30 -7.78 -11.26 -3.33
N PRO A 31 -6.71 -11.24 -2.51
CA PRO A 31 -5.67 -10.24 -2.64
C PRO A 31 -4.94 -10.44 -3.97
N LYS A 32 -4.58 -9.33 -4.61
CA LYS A 32 -3.72 -9.33 -5.81
C LYS A 32 -2.25 -9.28 -5.44
N ILE A 33 -1.94 -8.62 -4.34
CA ILE A 33 -0.62 -8.67 -3.70
C ILE A 33 -0.84 -9.22 -2.31
N ASP A 34 -0.03 -10.19 -1.94
CA ASP A 34 0.02 -10.80 -0.62
C ASP A 34 1.49 -11.22 -0.38
N GLN A 35 2.22 -10.41 0.39
CA GLN A 35 3.67 -10.54 0.51
C GLN A 35 4.17 -10.15 1.89
N THR A 36 5.23 -10.83 2.35
CA THR A 36 6.00 -10.42 3.53
C THR A 36 7.27 -9.69 3.10
N LEU A 37 7.55 -8.56 3.73
CA LEU A 37 8.61 -7.63 3.38
C LEU A 37 9.45 -7.30 4.62
N ASP A 38 10.77 -7.21 4.44
CA ASP A 38 11.69 -6.84 5.53
C ASP A 38 11.83 -5.31 5.67
N GLN A 39 11.28 -4.56 4.72
CA GLN A 39 11.27 -3.10 4.73
C GLN A 39 9.83 -2.58 4.81
N PRO A 40 9.62 -1.40 5.41
CA PRO A 40 8.29 -0.79 5.53
C PRO A 40 7.84 -0.12 4.22
N ARG A 41 8.12 -0.77 3.08
CA ARG A 41 7.79 -0.28 1.74
C ARG A 41 7.48 -1.44 0.80
N LEU A 42 6.40 -1.28 0.04
CA LEU A 42 6.04 -2.14 -1.09
C LEU A 42 6.37 -1.41 -2.40
N HIS A 43 7.18 -2.04 -3.24
CA HIS A 43 7.52 -1.57 -4.58
C HIS A 43 6.94 -2.55 -5.61
N ILE A 44 6.01 -2.07 -6.44
CA ILE A 44 5.34 -2.89 -7.45
C ILE A 44 5.13 -2.11 -8.74
N HIS A 45 5.06 -2.85 -9.84
CA HIS A 45 4.50 -2.32 -11.07
C HIS A 45 3.12 -1.74 -10.80
N LYS A 46 2.90 -0.52 -11.30
CA LYS A 46 1.68 0.23 -11.09
C LYS A 46 0.48 -0.60 -11.54
N PRO A 47 -0.44 -0.95 -10.63
CA PRO A 47 -1.58 -1.76 -11.01
C PRO A 47 -2.60 -0.91 -11.79
N ALA A 48 -3.57 -1.58 -12.41
CA ALA A 48 -4.61 -0.92 -13.18
C ALA A 48 -5.34 0.16 -12.34
N SER A 49 -5.80 1.22 -13.01
CA SER A 49 -6.48 2.33 -12.35
C SER A 49 -7.73 1.89 -11.57
N GLY A 50 -8.24 2.81 -10.76
CA GLY A 50 -9.43 2.63 -9.95
C GLY A 50 -9.12 2.48 -8.47
N THR A 51 -10.08 1.95 -7.72
CA THR A 51 -9.97 1.79 -6.28
C THR A 51 -9.22 0.51 -5.92
N TRP A 52 -8.32 0.65 -4.96
CA TRP A 52 -7.59 -0.42 -4.31
C TRP A 52 -7.68 -0.25 -2.81
N TYR A 53 -7.64 -1.37 -2.11
CA TYR A 53 -7.58 -1.44 -0.66
C TYR A 53 -6.25 -2.07 -0.27
N VAL A 54 -5.60 -1.49 0.72
CA VAL A 54 -4.30 -1.94 1.22
C VAL A 54 -4.39 -2.10 2.73
N ARG A 55 -3.82 -3.16 3.27
CA ARG A 55 -3.61 -3.33 4.71
C ARG A 55 -2.23 -3.90 4.97
N VAL A 56 -1.72 -3.61 6.16
CA VAL A 56 -0.41 -4.05 6.63
C VAL A 56 -0.57 -4.57 8.05
N GLN A 57 0.12 -5.65 8.37
CA GLN A 57 0.33 -6.11 9.74
C GLN A 57 1.82 -6.31 9.97
N THR A 58 2.24 -6.15 11.22
CA THR A 58 3.64 -6.30 11.63
C THR A 58 3.89 -7.72 12.09
N ILE A 59 5.04 -8.26 11.70
CA ILE A 59 5.58 -9.53 12.20
C ILE A 59 6.81 -9.18 13.00
N ASP A 60 6.77 -9.46 14.30
CA ASP A 60 7.88 -9.18 15.20
C ASP A 60 9.03 -10.19 15.01
N THR A 61 10.18 -9.86 15.57
CA THR A 61 11.42 -10.64 15.46
C THR A 61 11.34 -12.03 16.09
N ASP A 62 10.45 -12.22 17.07
CA ASP A 62 10.14 -13.51 17.69
C ASP A 62 9.11 -14.33 16.89
N GLY A 63 8.61 -13.78 15.77
CA GLY A 63 7.60 -14.39 14.92
C GLY A 63 6.16 -14.05 15.31
N TYR A 64 5.95 -13.23 16.34
CA TYR A 64 4.61 -12.76 16.71
C TYR A 64 3.99 -11.96 15.56
N VAL A 65 2.77 -12.31 15.17
CA VAL A 65 2.01 -11.63 14.11
C VAL A 65 0.98 -10.73 14.78
N GLY A 66 1.16 -9.42 14.64
CA GLY A 66 0.21 -8.43 15.13
C GLY A 66 -1.08 -8.41 14.32
N ASP A 67 -2.09 -7.74 14.85
CA ASP A 67 -3.35 -7.53 14.15
C ASP A 67 -3.16 -6.73 12.86
N TRP A 68 -4.08 -6.93 11.92
CA TRP A 68 -4.17 -6.09 10.74
C TRP A 68 -4.44 -4.64 11.11
N GLY A 69 -3.61 -3.74 10.58
CA GLY A 69 -3.92 -2.32 10.58
C GLY A 69 -5.19 -2.00 9.77
N PRO A 70 -5.75 -0.80 9.94
CA PRO A 70 -6.97 -0.39 9.26
C PRO A 70 -6.79 -0.41 7.73
N ALA A 71 -7.80 -0.92 7.02
CA ALA A 71 -7.78 -0.98 5.57
C ALA A 71 -7.77 0.43 4.96
N GLN A 72 -6.71 0.74 4.22
CA GLN A 72 -6.51 2.00 3.53
C GLN A 72 -7.09 1.93 2.12
N LYS A 73 -7.93 2.89 1.75
CA LYS A 73 -8.51 3.00 0.41
C LYS A 73 -7.69 3.99 -0.43
N ILE A 74 -7.11 3.52 -1.54
CA ILE A 74 -6.36 4.36 -2.48
C ILE A 74 -7.07 4.39 -3.83
N ARG A 75 -7.05 5.54 -4.50
CA ARG A 75 -7.60 5.70 -5.86
C ARG A 75 -6.47 6.00 -6.83
N LEU A 76 -6.16 5.03 -7.68
CA LEU A 76 -5.14 5.22 -8.70
C LEU A 76 -5.76 5.84 -9.96
N PRO A 77 -5.27 7.01 -10.42
CA PRO A 77 -5.79 7.65 -11.61
C PRO A 77 -5.39 6.86 -12.86
N CYS A 78 -6.27 6.89 -13.88
CA CYS A 78 -5.93 6.42 -15.22
C CYS A 78 -4.91 7.37 -15.84
N MET A 79 -3.67 6.90 -16.02
CA MET A 79 -2.57 7.69 -16.58
C MET A 79 -2.88 8.27 -17.97
N PRO A 80 -3.50 7.56 -18.93
CA PRO A 80 -3.83 8.15 -20.23
C PRO A 80 -4.97 9.19 -20.19
N CYS A 81 -5.73 9.31 -19.10
CA CYS A 81 -6.77 10.33 -18.95
C CYS A 81 -6.24 11.64 -18.34
N ARG A 82 -4.97 11.68 -17.88
CA ARG A 82 -4.40 12.84 -17.18
C ARG A 82 -3.86 13.96 -18.10
N ILE A 83 -3.85 13.79 -19.42
CA ILE A 83 -3.48 14.89 -20.34
C ILE A 83 -4.57 15.99 -20.38
N ALA A 84 -5.78 15.72 -19.86
CA ALA A 84 -6.90 16.67 -19.87
C ALA A 84 -7.11 17.47 -18.55
N ALA A 85 -6.38 17.18 -17.47
CA ALA A 85 -6.60 17.84 -16.17
C ALA A 85 -5.27 18.34 -15.58
N GLY A 86 -5.05 19.65 -15.74
CA GLY A 86 -3.89 20.36 -15.23
C GLY A 86 -3.80 20.39 -13.70
N VAL A 87 -2.55 20.54 -13.25
CA VAL A 87 -2.07 21.08 -11.96
C VAL A 87 -2.38 20.30 -10.68
N GLY A 88 -1.30 19.76 -10.09
CA GLY A 88 -0.94 19.98 -8.69
C GLY A 88 -1.77 19.29 -7.60
N GLY A 89 -1.23 18.22 -7.03
CA GLY A 89 -1.76 17.67 -5.79
C GLY A 89 -0.92 16.50 -5.31
N GLY A 90 0.23 16.80 -4.69
CA GLY A 90 0.92 15.83 -3.86
C GLY A 90 0.02 15.49 -2.68
N ALA A 91 -0.62 14.32 -2.73
CA ALA A 91 -1.34 13.80 -1.58
C ALA A 91 -0.33 13.14 -0.63
N LEU A 92 0.39 13.97 0.13
CA LEU A 92 1.00 13.53 1.38
C LEU A 92 -0.15 13.23 2.34
N LEU A 93 -0.61 11.99 2.36
CA LEU A 93 -1.57 11.54 3.34
C LEU A 93 -0.82 11.27 4.65
N TRP A 94 -0.62 12.33 5.43
CA TRP A 94 -0.30 12.23 6.85
C TRP A 94 -1.52 11.61 7.54
N LEU A 95 -1.52 10.29 7.73
CA LEU A 95 -2.37 9.67 8.73
C LEU A 95 -1.58 9.69 10.04
N LEU A 96 -1.74 10.81 10.73
CA LEU A 96 -1.44 10.93 12.14
C LEU A 96 -2.42 10.07 12.95
N LEU A 97 -1.84 9.55 14.02
CA LEU A 97 -2.41 8.94 15.21
C LEU A 97 -3.57 9.74 15.80
#